data_AF-A0A6B1IGU7-F1
#
_entry.id   AF-A0A6B1IGU7-F1
#
_cell.length_a   1.000
_cell.length_b   1.000
_cell.length_c   1.000
_cell.angle_alpha   90.00
_cell.angle_beta   90.00
_cell.angle_gamma   90.00
#
_symmetry.space_group_name_H-M   'P 1'
#
loop_
_entity.id
_entity.type
_entity.pdbx_description
1 polymer ?
#
loop_
_entity_poly.entity_id
_entity_poly.type
_entity_poly.pdbx_seq_one_letter_code
_entity_poly.pdbx_strand_id
1 'polypeptide(L)'
;MCADTFGVGIRVAETELRVVVGVPSDIDAGWTDPEAFQSLVAEAVWERLDRRPTLEAVAARYETGETAALGSVTLEPDGTVVETDLNRVAASDGRDATHD
;
A
#
# COMPACT_ATOMS: atom_id res chain seq x y z
N MET A 1 -20.85 -1.92 11.31
CA MET A 1 -19.53 -1.37 11.62
C MET A 1 -19.06 -0.62 10.39
N CYS A 2 -18.44 0.55 10.54
CA CYS A 2 -17.89 1.26 9.38
C CYS A 2 -16.59 0.56 8.95
N ALA A 3 -16.34 0.51 7.64
CA ALA A 3 -15.07 0.08 7.12
C ALA A 3 -14.12 1.30 7.05
N ASP A 4 -12.87 1.09 7.43
CA ASP A 4 -11.86 2.13 7.46
C ASP A 4 -10.96 2.02 6.22
N THR A 5 -10.55 3.16 5.69
CA THR A 5 -9.70 3.22 4.50
C THR A 5 -8.26 3.50 4.89
N PHE A 6 -7.36 2.63 4.47
CA PHE A 6 -5.94 2.65 4.78
C PHE A 6 -5.11 2.86 3.52
N GLY A 7 -4.16 3.79 3.55
CA GLY A 7 -3.24 3.98 2.44
C GLY A 7 -2.21 2.85 2.42
N VAL A 8 -1.99 2.21 1.27
CA VAL A 8 -0.94 1.20 1.11
C VAL A 8 0.22 1.81 0.33
N GLY A 9 1.43 1.54 0.79
CA GLY A 9 2.64 1.88 0.06
C GLY A 9 3.76 0.85 0.24
N ILE A 10 4.83 1.02 -0.52
CA ILE A 10 6.09 0.31 -0.32
C ILE A 10 7.13 1.32 0.13
N ARG A 11 7.67 1.10 1.32
CA ARG A 11 8.84 1.83 1.80
C ARG A 11 10.08 1.18 1.23
N VAL A 12 10.90 1.99 0.56
CA VAL A 12 12.24 1.59 0.15
C VAL A 12 13.16 1.74 1.35
N ALA A 13 13.52 0.63 2.00
CA ALA A 13 14.54 0.64 3.04
C ALA A 13 15.92 0.37 2.42
N GLU A 14 16.96 0.72 3.18
CA GLU A 14 18.37 0.59 2.75
C GLU A 14 18.75 -0.84 2.34
N THR A 15 18.11 -1.84 2.97
CA THR A 15 18.42 -3.25 2.74
C THR A 15 17.32 -4.02 2.02
N GLU A 16 16.08 -3.54 2.02
CA GLU A 16 14.93 -4.26 1.47
C GLU A 16 13.71 -3.36 1.24
N LEU A 17 12.82 -3.78 0.33
CA LEU A 17 11.54 -3.13 0.10
C LEU A 17 10.48 -3.73 1.02
N ARG A 18 9.78 -2.90 1.79
CA ARG A 18 8.77 -3.34 2.76
C ARG A 18 7.43 -2.69 2.46
N VAL A 19 6.37 -3.51 2.41
CA VAL A 19 5.00 -2.98 2.37
C VAL A 19 4.72 -2.27 3.68
N VAL A 20 4.27 -1.03 3.59
CA VAL A 20 3.86 -0.20 4.71
C VAL A 20 2.42 0.23 4.50
N VAL A 21 1.65 0.21 5.57
CA VAL A 21 0.29 0.72 5.55
C VAL A 21 0.29 2.04 6.32
N GLY A 22 -0.03 3.12 5.62
CA GLY A 22 -0.28 4.42 6.21
C GLY A 22 -1.64 4.40 6.89
N VAL A 23 -1.63 4.39 8.22
CA VAL A 23 -2.84 4.56 9.04
C VAL A 23 -3.07 6.06 9.19
N PRO A 24 -4.19 6.63 8.69
CA PRO A 24 -4.53 8.00 9.03
C PRO A 24 -4.74 8.10 10.55
N SER A 25 -4.19 9.13 11.18
CA SER A 25 -4.25 9.31 12.64
C SER A 25 -5.68 9.42 13.22
N ASP A 26 -6.71 9.43 12.38
CA ASP A 26 -8.13 9.54 12.73
C ASP A 26 -8.84 8.18 12.79
N ILE A 27 -8.15 7.06 12.52
CA ILE A 27 -8.75 5.72 12.60
C ILE A 27 -8.83 5.27 14.06
N ASP A 28 -10.05 4.96 14.51
CA ASP A 28 -10.32 4.32 15.79
C ASP A 28 -9.58 2.97 15.85
N ALA A 29 -8.74 2.80 16.87
CA ALA A 29 -7.74 1.74 17.03
C ALA A 29 -8.35 0.34 17.31
N GLY A 30 -9.37 -0.07 16.55
CA GLY A 30 -10.02 -1.38 16.63
C GLY A 30 -9.16 -2.54 16.10
N TRP A 31 -8.12 -2.24 15.33
CA TRP A 31 -7.14 -3.24 14.88
C TRP A 31 -6.24 -3.65 16.04
N THR A 32 -6.66 -4.69 16.75
CA THR A 32 -5.99 -5.19 17.95
C THR A 32 -4.63 -5.83 17.66
N ASP A 33 -4.40 -6.28 16.41
CA ASP A 33 -3.21 -7.04 16.03
C ASP A 33 -2.53 -6.49 14.76
N PRO A 34 -1.47 -5.66 14.91
CA PRO A 34 -0.82 -4.98 13.79
C PRO A 34 -0.04 -5.93 12.87
N GLU A 35 0.47 -7.07 13.38
CA GLU A 35 1.17 -8.06 12.56
C GLU A 35 0.20 -8.86 11.67
N ALA A 36 -0.94 -9.28 12.22
CA ALA A 36 -1.98 -9.98 11.46
C ALA A 36 -2.54 -9.07 10.36
N PHE A 37 -2.79 -7.80 10.68
CA PHE A 37 -3.19 -6.79 9.71
C PHE A 37 -2.17 -6.60 8.59
N GLN A 38 -0.89 -6.42 8.94
CA GLN A 38 0.17 -6.25 7.94
C GLN A 38 0.28 -7.45 7.01
N SER A 39 0.18 -8.68 7.54
CA SER A 39 0.21 -9.89 6.71
C SER A 39 -1.00 -9.95 5.78
N LEU A 40 -2.22 -9.72 6.30
CA LEU A 40 -3.44 -9.78 5.50
C LEU A 40 -3.45 -8.74 4.38
N VAL A 41 -3.08 -7.49 4.69
CA VAL A 41 -3.00 -6.43 3.67
C VAL A 41 -1.90 -6.73 2.66
N ALA A 42 -0.73 -7.21 3.12
CA ALA A 42 0.32 -7.61 2.20
C ALA A 42 -0.15 -8.73 1.26
N GLU A 43 -0.82 -9.75 1.78
CA GLU A 43 -1.39 -10.84 0.97
C GLU A 43 -2.42 -10.33 -0.03
N ALA A 44 -3.39 -9.51 0.39
CA ALA A 44 -4.40 -8.94 -0.49
C ALA A 44 -3.80 -8.06 -1.61
N VAL A 45 -2.76 -7.29 -1.28
CA VAL A 45 -2.00 -6.50 -2.26
C VAL A 45 -1.29 -7.42 -3.25
N TRP A 46 -0.68 -8.50 -2.77
CA TRP A 46 0.02 -9.46 -3.65
C TRP A 46 -0.90 -10.37 -4.45
N GLU A 47 -2.15 -10.56 -4.02
CA GLU A 47 -3.20 -11.21 -4.82
C GLU A 47 -3.66 -10.34 -6.01
N ARG A 48 -3.53 -9.01 -5.89
CA ARG A 48 -3.86 -8.05 -6.96
C ARG A 48 -2.65 -7.68 -7.82
N LEU A 49 -1.47 -7.54 -7.19
CA LEU A 49 -0.24 -7.08 -7.81
C LEU A 49 0.87 -8.12 -7.66
N ASP A 50 1.56 -8.44 -8.75
CA ASP A 50 2.74 -9.32 -8.67
C ASP A 50 3.85 -8.68 -7.83
N ARG A 51 4.23 -9.35 -6.74
CA ARG A 51 5.24 -8.87 -5.78
C ARG A 51 6.56 -8.49 -6.45
N ARG A 52 7.17 -9.40 -7.24
CA ARG A 52 8.49 -9.16 -7.85
C ARG A 52 8.52 -7.93 -8.78
N PRO A 53 7.72 -7.86 -9.86
CA PRO A 53 7.77 -6.73 -10.78
C PRO A 53 7.35 -5.41 -10.11
N THR A 54 6.46 -5.44 -9.11
CA THR A 54 6.09 -4.24 -8.35
C THR A 54 7.28 -3.74 -7.52
N LEU A 55 7.98 -4.63 -6.82
CA LEU A 55 9.18 -4.30 -6.05
C LEU A 55 10.30 -3.75 -6.95
N GLU A 56 10.54 -4.38 -8.10
CA GLU A 56 11.54 -3.90 -9.07
C GLU A 56 11.18 -2.54 -9.64
N ALA A 57 9.91 -2.30 -9.99
CA ALA A 57 9.43 -1.01 -10.47
C ALA A 57 9.59 0.10 -9.40
N VAL A 58 9.32 -0.23 -8.14
CA VAL A 58 9.50 0.71 -7.03
C VAL A 58 10.98 1.01 -6.80
N ALA A 59 11.85 0.00 -6.73
CA ALA A 59 13.29 0.21 -6.55
C ALA A 59 13.94 0.95 -7.72
N ALA A 60 13.40 0.83 -8.93
CA ALA A 60 13.90 1.57 -10.10
C ALA A 60 13.47 3.05 -10.11
N ARG A 61 12.41 3.43 -9.39
CA ARG A 61 11.79 4.76 -9.46
C ARG A 61 11.92 5.58 -8.17
N TYR A 62 12.05 4.92 -7.02
CA TYR A 62 12.11 5.53 -5.70
C TYR A 62 13.46 5.25 -5.05
N GLU A 63 14.01 6.27 -4.42
CA GLU A 63 15.26 6.18 -3.68
C GLU A 63 15.01 5.63 -2.26
N THR A 64 16.09 5.13 -1.67
CA THR A 64 16.09 4.68 -0.28
C THR A 64 15.61 5.79 0.66
N GLY A 65 14.62 5.47 1.49
CA GLY A 65 13.97 6.43 2.40
C GLY A 65 12.64 6.97 1.88
N GLU A 66 12.34 6.77 0.59
CA GLU A 66 11.05 7.15 0.00
C GLU A 66 9.98 6.05 0.21
N THR A 67 8.72 6.48 0.11
CA THR A 67 7.57 5.58 0.17
C THR A 67 6.75 5.73 -1.10
N ALA A 68 6.71 4.66 -1.90
CA ALA A 68 5.87 4.57 -3.08
C ALA A 68 4.44 4.29 -2.65
N ALA A 69 3.51 5.20 -2.92
CA ALA A 69 2.09 4.94 -2.70
C ALA A 69 1.58 3.94 -3.75
N LEU A 70 0.98 2.84 -3.30
CA LEU A 70 0.32 1.85 -4.16
C LEU A 70 -1.18 2.12 -4.31
N GLY A 71 -1.78 2.89 -3.40
CA GLY A 71 -3.20 3.22 -3.39
C GLY A 71 -3.79 3.11 -2.00
N SER A 72 -5.03 2.64 -1.89
CA SER A 72 -5.74 2.45 -0.63
C SER A 72 -6.56 1.17 -0.59
N VAL A 73 -6.67 0.60 0.60
CA VAL A 73 -7.51 -0.56 0.89
C VAL A 73 -8.54 -0.18 1.93
N THR A 74 -9.78 -0.60 1.72
CA THR A 74 -10.85 -0.43 2.70
C THR A 74 -11.13 -1.76 3.34
N LEU A 75 -10.99 -1.81 4.67
CA LEU A 75 -11.15 -3.02 5.45
C LEU A 75 -12.15 -2.82 6.58
N GLU A 76 -12.87 -3.89 6.89
CA GLU A 76 -13.68 -3.99 8.10
C GLU A 76 -12.79 -4.31 9.31
N PRO A 77 -13.21 -3.95 10.54
CA PRO A 77 -12.46 -4.20 11.77
C PRO A 77 -12.23 -5.69 12.09
N ASP A 78 -12.92 -6.60 11.39
CA ASP A 78 -12.76 -8.05 11.51
C ASP A 78 -11.58 -8.59 10.67
N GLY A 79 -10.94 -7.78 9.82
CA GLY A 79 -9.91 -8.24 8.89
C GLY A 79 -10.37 -8.34 7.44
N THR A 80 -11.66 -8.18 7.18
CA THR A 80 -12.22 -8.42 5.83
C THR A 80 -11.94 -7.25 4.89
N VAL A 81 -11.32 -7.53 3.74
CA VAL A 81 -11.14 -6.56 2.66
C VAL A 81 -12.46 -6.37 1.92
N VAL A 82 -13.01 -5.16 1.94
CA VAL A 82 -14.26 -4.84 1.23
C VAL A 82 -14.02 -4.06 -0.06
N GLU A 83 -12.98 -3.22 -0.08
CA GLU A 83 -12.60 -2.46 -1.27
C GLU A 83 -11.08 -2.35 -1.38
N THR A 84 -10.58 -2.26 -2.61
CA THR A 84 -9.16 -2.19 -2.91
C THR A 84 -8.96 -1.34 -4.15
N ASP A 85 -8.54 -0.11 -3.94
CA ASP A 85 -8.15 0.83 -5.00
C ASP A 85 -6.62 0.84 -5.06
N LEU A 86 -6.05 -0.16 -5.75
CA LEU A 86 -4.61 -0.28 -5.96
C LEU A 86 -4.29 0.12 -7.39
N ASN A 87 -3.47 1.15 -7.54
CA ASN A 87 -2.88 1.45 -8.84
C ASN A 87 -1.68 0.54 -9.05
N ARG A 88 -1.66 -0.18 -10.18
CA ARG A 88 -0.43 -0.86 -10.58
C ARG A 88 0.62 0.23 -10.74
N VAL A 89 1.79 0.07 -10.12
CA VAL A 89 3.00 0.79 -10.51
C VAL A 89 3.40 0.25 -11.89
N ALA A 90 2.54 0.47 -12.88
CA ALA A 90 2.89 0.27 -14.27
C ALA A 90 4.02 1.25 -14.55
N ALA A 91 4.96 0.85 -15.40
CA ALA A 91 6.08 1.66 -15.86
C ALA A 91 5.66 2.95 -16.63
N SER A 92 4.42 3.41 -16.47
CA SER A 92 3.79 4.51 -17.18
C SER A 92 2.77 5.21 -16.27
N ASP A 93 3.15 5.60 -15.06
CA ASP A 93 2.60 6.85 -14.54
C ASP A 93 3.35 7.98 -15.27
N GLY A 94 2.77 8.35 -16.42
CA GLY A 94 3.20 9.48 -17.20
C GLY A 94 2.90 10.74 -16.41
N ARG A 95 3.93 11.58 -16.25
CA ARG A 95 3.85 13.01 -15.92
C ARG A 95 2.44 13.60 -16.07
N ASP A 96 1.69 13.69 -14.98
CA ASP A 96 0.75 14.80 -14.80
C ASP A 96 1.58 16.02 -14.39
N ALA A 97 2.18 16.62 -15.40
CA ALA A 97 2.89 17.89 -15.31
C ALA A 97 2.60 18.68 -16.58
N THR A 98 1.33 19.00 -16.81
CA THR A 98 0.90 20.15 -17.62
C THR A 98 -0.53 20.50 -17.22
N HIS A 99 -0.68 21.37 -16.23
CA HIS A 99 -1.78 22.31 -16.23
C HIS A 99 -1.20 23.65 -16.69
N ASP A 100 -1.55 24.03 -17.92
CA ASP A 100 -1.26 25.33 -18.54
C ASP A 100 -2.09 26.44 -17.88
#